data_AF-A0AAJ2IVQ8-F1
#
_entry.id   AF-A0AAJ2IVQ8-F1
#
_cell.length_a   1.000
_cell.length_b   1.000
_cell.length_c   1.000
_cell.angle_alpha   90.00
_cell.angle_beta   90.00
_cell.angle_gamma   90.00
#
_symmetry.space_group_name_H-M   'P 1'
#
loop_
_entity.id
_entity.type
_entity.pdbx_description
1 polymer ?
#
loop_
_entity_poly.entity_id
_entity_poly.type
_entity_poly.pdbx_seq_one_letter_code
_entity_poly.pdbx_strand_id
1 'polypeptide(L)'
;MSKDTAQQEVEKVCFAYEKAGKTGNKKDWGKFYDLEDSLINKVEVANQTKLSIPKKIAKMLDVSFDFQPEYHEDVSWIVSNMDVLSDDFSYNEFYTWVDSGKDNYNIALTYLASKALGVELVEVEG
;
A
#
# COMPACT_ATOMS: atom_id res chain seq x y z
N MET A 1 -7.67 -0.27 -8.99
CA MET A 1 -8.48 0.49 -9.96
C MET A 1 -8.35 -0.18 -11.32
N SER A 2 -9.45 -0.43 -12.05
CA SER A 2 -9.33 -0.91 -13.43
C SER A 2 -8.72 0.19 -14.30
N LYS A 3 -7.92 -0.19 -15.31
CA LYS A 3 -7.32 0.78 -16.27
C LYS A 3 -8.37 1.72 -16.87
N ASP A 4 -9.58 1.20 -17.10
CA ASP A 4 -10.71 1.94 -17.67
C ASP A 4 -11.18 3.10 -16.78
N THR A 5 -11.05 2.98 -15.45
CA THR A 5 -11.49 4.03 -14.52
C THR A 5 -10.50 5.19 -14.50
N ALA A 6 -9.19 4.91 -14.50
CA ALA A 6 -8.16 5.94 -14.50
C ALA A 6 -8.15 6.74 -15.81
N GLN A 7 -8.33 6.07 -16.95
CA GLN A 7 -8.43 6.73 -18.25
C GLN A 7 -9.62 7.70 -18.30
N GLN A 8 -10.79 7.29 -17.83
CA GLN A 8 -11.98 8.14 -17.79
C GLN A 8 -11.80 9.39 -16.92
N GLU A 9 -11.02 9.30 -15.84
CA GLU A 9 -10.73 10.45 -14.99
C GLU A 9 -9.82 11.47 -15.71
N VAL A 10 -8.77 11.01 -16.39
CA VAL A 10 -7.90 11.87 -17.20
C VAL A 10 -8.67 12.53 -18.35
N GLU A 11 -9.51 11.76 -19.06
CA GLU A 11 -10.35 12.28 -20.15
C GLU A 11 -11.30 13.40 -19.67
N LYS A 12 -11.85 13.29 -18.45
CA LYS A 12 -12.68 14.36 -17.85
C LYS A 12 -11.89 15.64 -17.61
N VAL A 13 -10.65 15.54 -17.13
CA VAL A 13 -9.77 16.72 -16.93
C VAL A 13 -9.47 17.39 -18.28
N CYS A 14 -9.07 16.60 -19.28
CA CYS A 14 -8.78 17.10 -20.63
C CYS A 14 -10.00 17.81 -21.25
N PHE A 15 -11.19 17.22 -21.13
CA PHE A 15 -12.42 17.84 -21.62
C PHE A 15 -12.74 19.16 -20.90
N ALA A 16 -12.55 19.20 -19.58
CA ALA A 16 -12.76 20.43 -18.79
C ALA A 16 -11.79 21.54 -19.22
N TYR A 17 -10.51 21.20 -19.45
CA TYR A 17 -9.51 22.12 -19.96
C TYR A 17 -9.89 22.70 -21.33
N GLU A 18 -10.24 21.84 -22.30
CA GLU A 18 -10.65 22.30 -23.63
C GLU A 18 -11.86 23.22 -23.58
N LYS A 19 -12.85 22.87 -22.76
CA LYS A 19 -14.06 23.69 -22.59
C LYS A 19 -13.74 25.04 -21.96
N ALA A 20 -12.90 25.07 -20.93
CA ALA A 20 -12.49 26.31 -20.28
C ALA A 20 -11.72 27.22 -21.26
N GLY A 21 -10.84 26.65 -22.08
CA GLY A 21 -10.13 27.38 -23.14
C GLY A 21 -11.07 27.93 -24.23
N LYS A 22 -12.05 27.14 -24.68
CA LYS A 22 -13.03 27.58 -25.69
C LYS A 22 -13.97 28.68 -25.19
N THR A 23 -14.36 28.63 -23.92
CA THR A 23 -15.34 29.57 -23.34
C THR A 23 -14.69 30.81 -22.73
N GLY A 24 -13.44 30.72 -22.27
CA GLY A 24 -12.76 31.77 -21.50
C GLY A 24 -13.43 32.08 -20.15
N ASN A 25 -14.42 31.28 -19.73
CA ASN A 25 -15.24 31.58 -18.56
C ASN A 25 -14.53 31.17 -17.27
N LYS A 26 -14.42 32.09 -16.32
CA LYS A 26 -13.86 31.85 -14.98
C LYS A 26 -14.48 30.64 -14.27
N LYS A 27 -15.79 30.40 -14.46
CA LYS A 27 -16.48 29.26 -13.85
C LYS A 27 -16.03 27.92 -14.44
N ASP A 28 -15.78 27.87 -15.76
CA ASP A 28 -15.32 26.65 -16.41
C ASP A 28 -13.84 26.38 -16.07
N TRP A 29 -13.02 27.42 -15.91
CA TRP A 29 -11.66 27.30 -15.36
C TRP A 29 -11.65 26.77 -13.93
N GLY A 30 -12.53 27.27 -13.05
CA GLY A 30 -12.66 26.74 -11.69
C GLY A 30 -12.92 25.23 -11.66
N LYS A 31 -13.82 24.74 -12.51
CA LYS A 31 -14.10 23.30 -12.65
C LYS A 31 -12.91 22.49 -13.15
N PHE A 32 -12.10 23.06 -14.04
CA PHE A 32 -10.88 22.41 -14.51
C PHE A 32 -9.89 22.25 -13.34
N TYR A 33 -9.63 23.31 -12.57
CA TYR A 33 -8.72 23.25 -11.43
C TYR A 33 -9.19 22.27 -10.35
N ASP A 34 -10.49 22.26 -10.01
CA ASP A 34 -11.04 21.29 -9.05
C ASP A 34 -10.74 19.83 -9.46
N LEU A 35 -10.83 19.53 -10.77
CA LEU A 35 -10.57 18.21 -11.32
C LEU A 35 -9.07 17.91 -11.41
N GLU A 36 -8.25 18.89 -11.78
CA GLU A 36 -6.79 18.79 -11.83
C GLU A 36 -6.20 18.55 -10.45
N ASP A 37 -6.59 19.35 -9.45
CA ASP A 37 -6.15 19.20 -8.05
C ASP A 37 -6.55 17.84 -7.49
N SER A 38 -7.75 17.36 -7.80
CA SER A 38 -8.17 16.01 -7.40
C SER A 38 -7.31 14.92 -8.03
N LEU A 39 -6.87 15.09 -9.28
CA LEU A 39 -6.02 14.12 -9.96
C LEU A 39 -4.59 14.17 -9.44
N ILE A 40 -4.04 15.36 -9.19
CA ILE A 40 -2.71 15.57 -8.59
C ILE A 40 -2.65 14.87 -7.23
N ASN A 41 -3.62 15.12 -6.34
CA ASN A 41 -3.66 14.48 -5.02
C ASN A 41 -3.66 12.94 -5.10
N LYS A 42 -4.40 12.36 -6.06
CA LYS A 42 -4.41 10.91 -6.29
C LYS A 42 -3.06 10.39 -6.78
N VAL A 43 -2.42 11.13 -7.70
CA VAL A 43 -1.08 10.79 -8.21
C VAL A 43 -0.03 10.90 -7.12
N GLU A 44 -0.10 11.92 -6.26
CA GLU A 44 0.79 12.07 -5.11
C GLU A 44 0.68 10.89 -4.15
N VAL A 45 -0.54 10.46 -3.80
CA VAL A 45 -0.76 9.26 -2.98
C VAL A 45 -0.23 8.01 -3.67
N ALA A 46 -0.48 7.85 -4.98
CA ALA A 46 -0.01 6.69 -5.73
C ALA A 46 1.53 6.63 -5.89
N ASN A 47 2.19 7.80 -5.92
CA ASN A 47 3.64 7.93 -6.05
C ASN A 47 4.38 7.92 -4.71
N GLN A 48 3.68 7.86 -3.57
CA GLN A 48 4.34 7.61 -2.30
C GLN A 48 5.10 6.28 -2.39
N THR A 49 6.37 6.29 -1.97
CA THR A 49 7.19 5.09 -1.91
C THR A 49 6.47 4.04 -1.07
N LYS A 50 5.94 3.01 -1.72
CA LYS A 50 5.42 1.83 -1.01
C LYS A 50 6.60 1.19 -0.29
N LEU A 51 6.40 0.84 0.98
CA LEU A 51 7.33 -0.01 1.69
C LEU A 51 7.39 -1.34 0.94
N SER A 52 8.55 -1.97 0.85
CA SER A 52 8.70 -3.28 0.22
C SER A 52 9.06 -4.33 1.27
N ILE A 53 8.59 -5.55 1.05
CA ILE A 53 8.94 -6.70 1.87
C ILE A 53 9.35 -7.87 0.97
N PRO A 54 10.42 -8.62 1.30
CA PRO A 54 10.80 -9.77 0.51
C PRO A 54 9.69 -10.82 0.49
N LYS A 55 9.43 -11.40 -0.69
CA LYS A 55 8.39 -12.44 -0.89
C LYS A 55 8.43 -13.58 0.11
N LYS A 56 9.64 -14.01 0.45
CA LYS A 56 9.85 -15.12 1.38
C LYS A 56 9.36 -14.77 2.78
N ILE A 57 9.67 -13.55 3.24
CA ILE A 57 9.24 -13.01 4.53
C ILE A 57 7.73 -12.80 4.56
N ALA A 58 7.16 -12.20 3.50
CA ALA A 58 5.72 -12.03 3.36
C ALA A 58 4.96 -13.36 3.51
N LYS A 59 5.42 -14.42 2.85
CA LYS A 59 4.83 -15.77 2.96
C LYS A 59 4.92 -16.35 4.38
N MET A 60 6.02 -16.14 5.08
CA MET A 60 6.15 -16.59 6.47
C MET A 60 5.15 -15.87 7.37
N LEU A 61 5.05 -14.55 7.22
CA LEU A 61 4.09 -13.72 7.96
C LEU A 61 2.64 -14.10 7.63
N ASP A 62 2.33 -14.41 6.37
CA ASP A 62 1.01 -14.89 5.95
C ASP A 62 0.61 -16.17 6.66
N VAL A 63 1.52 -17.16 6.70
CA VAL A 63 1.28 -18.44 7.38
C VAL A 63 1.04 -18.23 8.88
N SER A 64 1.89 -17.43 9.54
CA SER A 64 1.74 -17.13 10.96
C SER A 64 0.45 -16.38 11.27
N PHE A 65 0.07 -15.44 10.40
CA PHE A 65 -1.19 -14.68 10.52
C PHE A 65 -2.40 -15.60 10.38
N ASP A 66 -2.43 -16.46 9.37
CA ASP A 66 -3.57 -17.36 9.13
C ASP A 66 -3.65 -18.50 10.17
N PHE A 67 -2.53 -18.89 10.79
CA PHE A 67 -2.48 -19.89 11.86
C PHE A 67 -3.06 -19.39 13.20
N GLN A 68 -3.15 -18.07 13.40
CA GLN A 68 -3.49 -17.43 14.68
C GLN A 68 -4.55 -16.33 14.51
N PRO A 69 -5.78 -16.68 14.09
CA PRO A 69 -6.85 -15.71 13.84
C PRO A 69 -7.22 -14.86 15.06
N GLU A 70 -7.10 -15.40 16.27
CA GLU A 70 -7.36 -14.69 17.53
C GLU A 70 -6.42 -13.50 17.78
N TYR A 71 -5.26 -13.45 17.11
CA TYR A 71 -4.27 -12.38 17.24
C TYR A 71 -4.25 -11.42 16.05
N HIS A 72 -5.26 -11.45 15.16
CA HIS A 72 -5.36 -10.49 14.05
C HIS A 72 -5.50 -9.04 14.52
N GLU A 73 -5.99 -8.83 15.75
CA GLU A 73 -6.07 -7.53 16.41
C GLU A 73 -4.75 -7.10 17.10
N ASP A 74 -3.83 -8.05 17.34
CA ASP A 74 -2.50 -7.80 17.92
C ASP A 74 -1.40 -8.43 17.04
N VAL A 75 -1.24 -7.85 15.86
CA VAL A 75 -0.20 -8.27 14.90
C VAL A 75 1.22 -8.15 15.46
N SER A 76 1.43 -7.36 16.51
CA SER A 76 2.74 -7.21 17.15
C SER A 76 3.17 -8.47 17.87
N TRP A 77 2.22 -9.20 18.44
CA TRP A 77 2.45 -10.50 19.05
C TRP A 77 2.91 -11.51 18.00
N ILE A 78 2.26 -11.55 16.83
CA ILE A 78 2.62 -12.46 15.73
C ILE A 78 4.06 -12.22 15.27
N VAL A 79 4.44 -10.97 15.02
CA VAL A 79 5.81 -10.61 14.59
C VAL A 79 6.84 -10.94 15.68
N SER A 80 6.51 -10.74 16.95
CA SER A 80 7.42 -10.98 18.08
C SER A 80 7.66 -12.46 18.37
N ASN A 81 6.68 -13.33 18.06
CA ASN A 81 6.68 -14.75 18.41
C ASN A 81 6.83 -15.65 17.18
N MET A 82 7.54 -15.18 16.14
CA MET A 82 7.79 -15.96 14.93
C MET A 82 8.58 -17.26 15.21
N ASP A 83 9.38 -17.30 16.27
CA ASP A 83 10.05 -18.50 16.79
C ASP A 83 9.08 -19.60 17.24
N VAL A 84 7.93 -19.22 17.78
CA VAL A 84 6.88 -20.17 18.21
C VAL A 84 6.00 -20.60 17.03
N LEU A 85 5.82 -19.72 16.05
CA LEU A 85 4.86 -19.88 14.96
C LEU A 85 5.45 -20.51 13.68
N SER A 86 6.76 -20.73 13.64
CA SER A 86 7.45 -21.24 12.46
C SER A 86 8.48 -22.32 12.82
N ASP A 87 8.91 -23.10 11.83
CA ASP A 87 9.92 -24.15 12.06
C ASP A 87 11.33 -23.57 12.23
N ASP A 88 12.27 -24.40 12.73
CA ASP A 88 13.63 -23.96 13.07
C ASP A 88 14.37 -23.26 11.92
N PHE A 89 14.06 -23.63 10.68
CA PHE A 89 14.70 -23.07 9.50
C PHE A 89 14.08 -21.74 9.08
N SER A 90 12.77 -21.58 9.25
CA SER A 90 12.02 -20.39 8.86
C SER A 90 12.11 -19.25 9.87
N TYR A 91 12.17 -19.51 11.18
CA TYR A 91 12.32 -18.42 12.16
C TYR A 91 13.71 -17.76 12.04
N ASN A 92 14.77 -18.55 11.86
CA ASN A 92 16.13 -18.02 11.74
C ASN A 92 16.26 -17.07 10.55
N GLU A 93 15.60 -17.37 9.43
CA GLU A 93 15.57 -16.49 8.27
C GLU A 93 14.78 -15.20 8.51
N PHE A 94 13.65 -15.29 9.22
CA PHE A 94 12.86 -14.13 9.60
C PHE A 94 13.65 -13.15 10.48
N TYR A 95 14.23 -13.63 11.59
CA TYR A 95 15.00 -12.77 12.49
C TYR A 95 16.30 -12.29 11.87
N THR A 96 16.97 -13.10 11.03
CA THR A 96 18.13 -12.63 10.26
C THR A 96 17.75 -11.46 9.36
N TRP A 97 16.59 -11.53 8.70
CA TRP A 97 16.10 -10.41 7.91
C TRP A 97 15.76 -9.21 8.79
N VAL A 98 15.03 -9.39 9.89
CA VAL A 98 14.72 -8.30 10.83
C VAL A 98 15.99 -7.58 11.28
N ASP A 99 17.03 -8.33 11.67
CA ASP A 99 18.29 -7.77 12.17
C ASP A 99 19.15 -7.11 11.07
N SER A 100 18.92 -7.46 9.81
CA SER A 100 19.67 -6.90 8.67
C SER A 100 19.31 -5.45 8.35
N GLY A 101 18.18 -4.94 8.85
CA GLY A 101 17.69 -3.60 8.53
C GLY A 101 16.92 -2.96 9.69
N LYS A 102 17.30 -1.73 10.05
CA LYS A 102 16.72 -0.98 11.17
C LYS A 102 15.19 -0.79 11.13
N ASP A 103 14.60 -0.86 9.94
CA ASP A 103 13.17 -0.63 9.72
C ASP A 103 12.40 -1.93 9.45
N ASN A 104 13.08 -3.08 9.31
CA ASN A 104 12.46 -4.33 8.86
C ASN A 104 11.40 -4.85 9.84
N TYR A 105 11.63 -4.70 11.14
CA TYR A 105 10.62 -5.01 12.15
C TYR A 105 9.34 -4.18 11.95
N ASN A 106 9.49 -2.87 11.71
CA ASN A 106 8.35 -1.98 11.47
C ASN A 106 7.66 -2.29 10.14
N ILE A 107 8.42 -2.72 9.12
CA ILE A 107 7.87 -3.16 7.83
C ILE A 107 7.02 -4.43 8.03
N ALA A 108 7.47 -5.41 8.81
CA ALA A 108 6.70 -6.61 9.13
C ALA A 108 5.40 -6.29 9.86
N LEU A 109 5.46 -5.41 10.87
CA LEU A 109 4.25 -4.93 11.57
C LEU A 109 3.29 -4.24 10.60
N THR A 110 3.80 -3.35 9.76
CA THR A 110 2.99 -2.60 8.80
C THR A 110 2.36 -3.54 7.78
N TYR A 111 3.07 -4.57 7.32
CA TYR A 111 2.55 -5.58 6.40
C TYR A 111 1.36 -6.33 7.00
N LEU A 112 1.50 -6.87 8.22
CA LEU A 112 0.41 -7.57 8.89
C LEU A 112 -0.77 -6.66 9.26
N ALA A 113 -0.49 -5.44 9.75
CA ALA A 113 -1.54 -4.46 10.03
C ALA A 113 -2.33 -4.08 8.76
N SER A 114 -1.63 -3.93 7.63
CA SER A 114 -2.26 -3.66 6.33
C SER A 114 -3.21 -4.79 5.93
N LYS A 115 -2.76 -6.04 6.10
CA LYS A 115 -3.56 -7.24 5.83
C LYS A 115 -4.80 -7.30 6.72
N ALA A 116 -4.66 -7.09 8.03
CA ALA A 116 -5.77 -7.09 8.98
C ALA A 116 -6.81 -6.01 8.67
N LEU A 117 -6.38 -4.85 8.17
CA LEU A 117 -7.25 -3.73 7.78
C LEU A 117 -7.82 -3.84 6.35
N GLY A 118 -7.39 -4.83 5.56
CA GLY A 118 -7.80 -4.96 4.16
C GLY A 118 -7.28 -3.85 3.24
N VAL A 119 -6.11 -3.29 3.54
CA VAL A 119 -5.44 -2.25 2.74
C VAL A 119 -4.09 -2.74 2.21
N GLU A 120 -3.54 -2.06 1.21
CA GLU A 120 -2.25 -2.41 0.61
C GLU A 120 -1.24 -1.27 0.79
N LEU A 121 -0.50 -1.29 1.91
CA LEU A 121 0.54 -0.28 2.22
C LEU A 121 1.98 -0.78 2.00
N VAL A 122 2.17 -2.11 1.96
CA VAL A 122 3.46 -2.76 1.77
C VAL A 122 3.38 -3.66 0.54
N GLU A 123 4.27 -3.44 -0.42
CA GLU A 123 4.40 -4.24 -1.63
C GLU A 123 5.27 -5.48 -1.38
N VAL A 124 4.84 -6.61 -1.92
CA VAL A 124 5.63 -7.85 -1.86
C VAL A 124 6.57 -7.90 -3.06
N GLU A 125 7.86 -7.98 -2.81
CA GLU A 125 8.88 -8.07 -3.85
C GLU A 125 8.71 -9.36 -4.70
N GLY A 126 9.03 -9.28 -6.00
CA GLY A 126 8.79 -10.33 -7.01
C GLY A 126 9.54 -11.63 -6.82
#